data_AF-A0A917ABJ6-F1
#
_entry.id   AF-A0A917ABJ6-F1
#
_cell.length_a   1.000
_cell.length_b   1.000
_cell.length_c   1.000
_cell.angle_alpha   90.00
_cell.angle_beta   90.00
_cell.angle_gamma   90.00
#
_symmetry.space_group_name_H-M   'P 1'
#
loop_
_entity.id
_entity.type
_entity.pdbx_description
1 polymer ?
#
loop_
_entity_poly.entity_id
_entity_poly.type
_entity_poly.pdbx_seq_one_letter_code
_entity_poly.pdbx_strand_id
1 'polypeptide(L)'
;MRILLLGGYGVFGSRLAELLVRDGHDVTVAGRSAGAAQALANRLGCRAMVLDREGPLDALAGQDVVVDAAGPFHSYGADRYRLARAALAAEAHYLDLSDDAGFCAGLTELDPMARQAGLCALSGLSSVPALSSAAVVALSAGARPRVIDTAILPGNRAPRGLSVMRSILEGAGRGMPVWRGGRWCRVTGWSDPKDYTLPGGLIRQGWQIAVPDQRLFPAHFGAETVIFRAGLELGVMRYGLAAFAALRRIWAFPVTPRLVRVAQVAAGALAPFGSGRGGMSVTVTTETERRSWRLLAEDGDGPFIPGVAARALLRRDVLPPGAGPAVAVVTLAEAEAAMSDLRVVTERVSAPVDPIFRRVLGDAFDRLPDVVRRTHLTAECSHWSGTCDVTRGTGLWPRLLCALFGFPPEGRDQPVEVVKTATAAGETWLRQFGRRRFRSRLSVRRGGMEERFGPFSFALALHVTEHALHYPVTAGRIGPLPLPRWLLPVSVAREQAADGVFRFDVDLHAPLTGQRMVHYRGWLAEDTGEDPAVR
;
A
#
# COMPACT_ATOMS: atom_id res chain seq x y z
N MET A 1 -11.69 -28.62 18.30
CA MET A 1 -12.75 -28.14 17.39
C MET A 1 -12.84 -29.05 16.18
N ARG A 2 -14.07 -29.33 15.72
CA ARG A 2 -14.44 -29.93 14.44
C ARG A 2 -14.48 -28.85 13.38
N ILE A 3 -13.61 -28.97 12.37
CA ILE A 3 -13.40 -27.93 11.37
C ILE A 3 -13.70 -28.49 9.98
N LEU A 4 -14.69 -27.91 9.31
CA LEU A 4 -14.97 -28.20 7.91
C LEU A 4 -14.30 -27.16 7.02
N LEU A 5 -13.40 -27.60 6.15
CA LEU A 5 -12.58 -26.73 5.33
C LEU A 5 -12.94 -26.90 3.84
N LEU A 6 -13.75 -25.99 3.33
CA LEU A 6 -14.19 -25.98 1.93
C LEU A 6 -13.10 -25.43 1.02
N GLY A 7 -12.86 -26.10 -0.12
CA GLY A 7 -11.69 -25.80 -0.96
C GLY A 7 -10.41 -26.38 -0.37
N GLY A 8 -10.53 -27.39 0.50
CA GLY A 8 -9.43 -27.88 1.32
C GLY A 8 -8.30 -28.57 0.58
N TYR A 9 -8.50 -28.98 -0.66
CA TYR A 9 -7.46 -29.52 -1.53
C TYR A 9 -6.90 -28.51 -2.54
N GLY A 10 -7.24 -27.23 -2.40
CA GLY A 10 -6.60 -26.13 -3.11
C GLY A 10 -5.21 -25.79 -2.56
N VAL A 11 -4.51 -24.86 -3.21
CA VAL A 11 -3.12 -24.48 -2.83
C VAL A 11 -3.06 -24.02 -1.37
N PHE A 12 -3.87 -23.04 -0.97
CA PHE A 12 -3.84 -22.52 0.41
C PHE A 12 -4.68 -23.36 1.37
N GLY A 13 -5.85 -23.85 0.93
CA GLY A 13 -6.69 -24.72 1.75
C GLY A 13 -5.96 -25.96 2.25
N SER A 14 -5.16 -26.60 1.40
CA SER A 14 -4.40 -27.81 1.81
C SER A 14 -3.30 -27.52 2.81
N ARG A 15 -2.72 -26.32 2.78
CA ARG A 15 -1.73 -25.88 3.79
C ARG A 15 -2.42 -25.57 5.10
N LEU A 16 -3.55 -24.85 5.08
CA LEU A 16 -4.32 -24.61 6.29
C LEU A 16 -4.82 -25.92 6.91
N ALA A 17 -5.34 -26.87 6.13
CA ALA A 17 -5.73 -28.19 6.63
C ALA A 17 -4.56 -28.89 7.34
N GLU A 18 -3.38 -28.87 6.74
CA GLU A 18 -2.18 -29.47 7.32
C GLU A 18 -1.77 -28.80 8.64
N LEU A 19 -1.82 -27.47 8.73
CA LEU A 19 -1.55 -26.74 9.98
C LEU A 19 -2.56 -27.07 11.08
N LEU A 20 -3.84 -27.14 10.73
CA LEU A 20 -4.90 -27.41 11.71
C LEU A 20 -4.88 -28.85 12.22
N VAL A 21 -4.52 -29.82 11.37
CA VAL A 21 -4.30 -31.20 11.82
C VAL A 21 -3.10 -31.28 12.77
N ARG A 22 -1.99 -30.57 12.48
CA ARG A 22 -0.82 -30.52 13.37
C ARG A 22 -1.16 -29.94 14.75
N ASP A 23 -2.08 -28.98 14.80
CA ASP A 23 -2.57 -28.38 16.05
C ASP A 23 -3.65 -29.24 16.75
N GLY A 24 -3.97 -30.44 16.24
CA GLY A 24 -4.87 -31.40 16.87
C GLY A 24 -6.36 -31.15 16.63
N HIS A 25 -6.72 -30.31 15.65
CA HIS A 25 -8.11 -30.12 15.27
C HIS A 25 -8.67 -31.33 14.50
N ASP A 26 -9.97 -31.58 14.65
CA ASP A 26 -10.68 -32.62 13.90
C ASP A 26 -11.11 -32.05 12.54
N VAL A 27 -10.26 -32.19 11.53
CA VAL A 27 -10.41 -31.55 10.22
C VAL A 27 -11.18 -32.44 9.23
N THR A 28 -12.13 -31.85 8.53
CA THR A 28 -12.78 -32.42 7.34
C THR A 28 -12.48 -31.54 6.13
N VAL A 29 -11.74 -32.06 5.14
CA VAL A 29 -11.50 -31.35 3.88
C VAL A 29 -12.64 -31.60 2.91
N ALA A 30 -13.18 -30.52 2.34
CA ALA A 30 -14.37 -30.59 1.49
C ALA A 30 -14.20 -29.87 0.15
N GLY A 31 -14.92 -30.34 -0.86
CA GLY A 31 -15.07 -29.70 -2.15
C GLY A 31 -15.79 -30.57 -3.18
N ARG A 32 -15.81 -30.16 -4.44
CA ARG A 32 -16.54 -30.83 -5.54
C ARG A 32 -15.97 -32.19 -5.95
N SER A 33 -14.70 -32.47 -5.70
CA SER A 33 -14.03 -33.70 -6.15
C SER A 33 -13.82 -34.66 -4.99
N ALA A 34 -14.58 -35.76 -4.97
CA ALA A 34 -14.43 -36.83 -4.00
C ALA A 34 -13.01 -37.40 -3.97
N GLY A 35 -12.45 -37.69 -5.14
CA GLY A 35 -11.10 -38.26 -5.26
C GLY A 35 -10.01 -37.33 -4.74
N ALA A 36 -10.08 -36.02 -5.05
CA ALA A 36 -9.10 -35.04 -4.56
C ALA A 36 -9.20 -34.84 -3.04
N ALA A 37 -10.43 -34.79 -2.50
CA ALA A 37 -10.66 -34.71 -1.07
C ALA A 37 -10.12 -35.95 -0.34
N GLN A 38 -10.42 -37.15 -0.84
CA GLN A 38 -9.97 -38.41 -0.24
C GLN A 38 -8.44 -38.55 -0.30
N ALA A 39 -7.81 -38.20 -1.42
CA ALA A 39 -6.36 -38.26 -1.55
C ALA A 39 -5.65 -37.36 -0.53
N LEU A 40 -6.14 -36.14 -0.33
CA LEU A 40 -5.59 -35.24 0.68
C LEU A 40 -5.86 -35.74 2.10
N ALA A 41 -7.09 -36.19 2.37
CA ALA A 41 -7.49 -36.70 3.68
C ALA A 41 -6.64 -37.90 4.11
N ASN A 42 -6.38 -38.84 3.21
CA ASN A 42 -5.48 -39.98 3.45
C ASN A 42 -4.05 -39.53 3.78
N ARG A 43 -3.54 -38.50 3.08
CA ARG A 43 -2.20 -37.96 3.32
C ARG A 43 -2.07 -37.28 4.69
N LEU A 44 -3.12 -36.56 5.10
CA LEU A 44 -3.11 -35.78 6.34
C LEU A 44 -3.65 -36.56 7.55
N GLY A 45 -4.30 -37.71 7.35
CA GLY A 45 -4.97 -38.44 8.43
C GLY A 45 -6.24 -37.74 8.92
N CYS A 46 -6.99 -37.11 8.03
CA CYS A 46 -8.23 -36.37 8.35
C CYS A 46 -9.43 -36.91 7.55
N ARG A 47 -10.61 -36.28 7.68
CA ARG A 47 -11.83 -36.73 6.95
C ARG A 47 -11.97 -36.04 5.60
N ALA A 48 -12.63 -36.69 4.65
CA ALA A 48 -12.99 -36.13 3.35
C ALA A 48 -14.51 -36.03 3.20
N MET A 49 -14.97 -35.00 2.48
CA MET A 49 -16.38 -34.79 2.17
C MET A 49 -16.55 -34.19 0.78
N VAL A 50 -17.61 -34.60 0.07
CA VAL A 50 -18.06 -33.88 -1.12
C VAL A 50 -19.03 -32.79 -0.69
N LEU A 51 -18.68 -31.54 -0.99
CA LEU A 51 -19.53 -30.39 -0.70
C LEU A 51 -19.35 -29.36 -1.81
N ASP A 52 -20.47 -28.94 -2.41
CA ASP A 52 -20.51 -27.80 -3.31
C ASP A 52 -21.15 -26.61 -2.59
N ARG A 53 -20.51 -25.44 -2.66
CA ARG A 53 -21.02 -24.20 -2.07
C ARG A 53 -22.37 -23.77 -2.64
N GLU A 54 -22.69 -24.19 -3.86
CA GLU A 54 -23.97 -23.89 -4.52
C GLU A 54 -25.02 -24.98 -4.25
N GLY A 55 -24.62 -26.10 -3.64
CA GLY A 55 -25.49 -27.23 -3.31
C GLY A 55 -26.11 -27.15 -1.91
N PRO A 56 -26.71 -28.25 -1.43
CA PRO A 56 -27.20 -28.38 -0.06
C PRO A 56 -26.07 -28.21 0.96
N LEU A 57 -26.35 -27.53 2.07
CA LEU A 57 -25.39 -27.19 3.13
C LEU A 57 -25.70 -27.90 4.46
N ASP A 58 -26.47 -28.99 4.44
CA ASP A 58 -26.84 -29.74 5.66
C ASP A 58 -25.60 -30.29 6.39
N ALA A 59 -24.51 -30.51 5.64
CA ALA A 59 -23.24 -31.00 6.17
C ALA A 59 -22.50 -30.01 7.08
N LEU A 60 -22.97 -28.76 7.19
CA LEU A 60 -22.43 -27.79 8.16
C LEU A 60 -22.87 -28.11 9.59
N ALA A 61 -23.97 -28.85 9.77
CA ALA A 61 -24.49 -29.22 11.08
C ALA A 61 -23.46 -30.04 11.87
N GLY A 62 -23.27 -29.69 13.14
CA GLY A 62 -22.31 -30.35 14.01
C GLY A 62 -20.84 -30.05 13.68
N GLN A 63 -20.55 -29.01 12.91
CA GLN A 63 -19.20 -28.42 12.84
C GLN A 63 -19.09 -27.30 13.85
N ASP A 64 -17.91 -27.13 14.45
CA ASP A 64 -17.68 -25.98 15.33
C ASP A 64 -17.24 -24.77 14.49
N VAL A 65 -16.48 -25.01 13.41
CA VAL A 65 -15.98 -23.98 12.50
C VAL A 65 -16.09 -24.43 11.04
N VAL A 66 -16.57 -23.55 10.19
CA VAL A 66 -16.55 -23.67 8.72
C VAL A 66 -15.54 -22.67 8.15
N VAL A 67 -14.57 -23.17 7.39
CA VAL A 67 -13.56 -22.34 6.73
C VAL A 67 -13.75 -22.38 5.22
N ASP A 68 -13.96 -21.22 4.59
CA ASP A 68 -14.02 -21.07 3.14
C ASP A 68 -12.64 -20.70 2.55
N ALA A 69 -12.03 -21.67 1.88
CA ALA A 69 -10.82 -21.50 1.09
C ALA A 69 -11.08 -21.71 -0.43
N ALA A 70 -12.35 -21.65 -0.87
CA ALA A 70 -12.79 -21.96 -2.23
C ALA A 70 -12.93 -20.72 -3.13
N GLY A 71 -11.93 -19.83 -3.13
CA GLY A 71 -11.91 -18.64 -3.98
C GLY A 71 -11.90 -18.92 -5.50
N PRO A 72 -12.01 -17.89 -6.36
CA PRO A 72 -11.91 -16.46 -6.03
C PRO A 72 -13.23 -15.85 -5.54
N PHE A 73 -13.14 -15.09 -4.46
CA PHE A 73 -14.29 -14.54 -3.73
C PHE A 73 -15.03 -13.42 -4.48
N HIS A 74 -14.31 -12.63 -5.29
CA HIS A 74 -14.88 -11.59 -6.15
C HIS A 74 -15.83 -12.11 -7.23
N SER A 75 -15.77 -13.41 -7.51
CA SER A 75 -16.61 -14.07 -8.52
C SER A 75 -17.87 -14.70 -7.94
N TYR A 76 -18.06 -14.62 -6.62
CA TYR A 76 -19.27 -15.11 -5.99
C TYR A 76 -20.47 -14.28 -6.46
N GLY A 77 -21.58 -14.97 -6.73
CA GLY A 77 -22.77 -14.37 -7.33
C GLY A 77 -23.47 -13.37 -6.40
N ALA A 78 -24.75 -13.08 -6.71
CA ALA A 78 -25.55 -12.17 -5.90
C ALA A 78 -25.59 -12.60 -4.42
N ASP A 79 -25.71 -13.90 -4.15
CA ASP A 79 -25.72 -14.46 -2.80
C ASP A 79 -24.33 -14.89 -2.28
N ARG A 80 -23.39 -13.94 -2.28
CA ARG A 80 -21.98 -14.22 -1.97
C ARG A 80 -21.73 -14.75 -0.55
N TYR A 81 -22.59 -14.41 0.42
CA TYR A 81 -22.46 -14.82 1.82
C TYR A 81 -23.35 -16.00 2.22
N ARG A 82 -23.92 -16.73 1.25
CA ARG A 82 -24.75 -17.93 1.47
C ARG A 82 -24.13 -18.90 2.47
N LEU A 83 -22.86 -19.25 2.26
CA LEU A 83 -22.12 -20.21 3.10
C LEU A 83 -21.94 -19.69 4.53
N ALA A 84 -21.61 -18.41 4.69
CA ALA A 84 -21.45 -17.79 6.01
C ALA A 84 -22.78 -17.76 6.79
N ARG A 85 -23.89 -17.38 6.14
CA ARG A 85 -25.21 -17.41 6.78
C ARG A 85 -25.64 -18.83 7.17
N ALA A 86 -25.39 -19.81 6.30
CA ALA A 86 -25.70 -21.20 6.59
C ALA A 86 -24.86 -21.76 7.75
N ALA A 87 -23.58 -21.39 7.84
CA ALA A 87 -22.72 -21.77 8.97
C ALA A 87 -23.25 -21.21 10.29
N LEU A 88 -23.56 -19.91 10.33
CA LEU A 88 -24.13 -19.26 11.52
C LEU A 88 -25.49 -19.86 11.91
N ALA A 89 -26.35 -20.18 10.94
CA ALA A 89 -27.64 -20.84 11.19
C ALA A 89 -27.48 -22.28 11.70
N ALA A 90 -26.38 -22.95 11.37
CA ALA A 90 -26.01 -24.28 11.86
C ALA A 90 -25.21 -24.22 13.18
N GLU A 91 -25.18 -23.06 13.85
CA GLU A 91 -24.45 -22.80 15.10
C GLU A 91 -22.91 -22.97 14.99
N ALA A 92 -22.36 -22.77 13.78
CA ALA A 92 -20.92 -22.86 13.52
C ALA A 92 -20.30 -21.47 13.26
N HIS A 93 -19.05 -21.29 13.69
CA HIS A 93 -18.26 -20.11 13.31
C HIS A 93 -17.93 -20.15 11.81
N TYR A 94 -17.83 -18.99 11.16
CA TYR A 94 -17.42 -18.85 9.77
C TYR A 94 -16.09 -18.11 9.66
N LEU A 95 -15.14 -18.66 8.91
CA LEU A 95 -13.86 -18.02 8.61
C LEU A 95 -13.59 -18.15 7.11
N ASP A 96 -12.89 -17.20 6.50
CA ASP A 96 -12.43 -17.33 5.12
C ASP A 96 -11.03 -16.75 4.88
N LEU A 97 -10.44 -17.10 3.73
CA LEU A 97 -9.13 -16.62 3.29
C LEU A 97 -9.21 -15.57 2.18
N SER A 98 -10.28 -14.77 2.14
CA SER A 98 -10.55 -13.82 1.07
C SER A 98 -9.46 -12.75 0.92
N ASP A 99 -9.09 -12.50 -0.33
CA ASP A 99 -8.24 -11.39 -0.76
C ASP A 99 -9.04 -10.28 -1.46
N ASP A 100 -10.38 -10.36 -1.46
CA ASP A 100 -11.24 -9.34 -2.06
C ASP A 100 -11.72 -8.32 -1.03
N ALA A 101 -11.39 -7.05 -1.27
CA ALA A 101 -11.70 -5.95 -0.34
C ALA A 101 -13.21 -5.74 -0.15
N GLY A 102 -14.01 -5.92 -1.21
CA GLY A 102 -15.45 -5.73 -1.17
C GLY A 102 -16.15 -6.85 -0.40
N PHE A 103 -15.72 -8.09 -0.62
CA PHE A 103 -16.17 -9.27 0.10
C PHE A 103 -15.81 -9.18 1.58
N CYS A 104 -14.57 -8.81 1.91
CA CYS A 104 -14.14 -8.67 3.30
C CYS A 104 -14.98 -7.63 4.06
N ALA A 105 -15.15 -6.44 3.48
CA ALA A 105 -15.91 -5.36 4.11
C ALA A 105 -17.40 -5.70 4.24
N GLY A 106 -17.99 -6.34 3.23
CA GLY A 106 -19.42 -6.60 3.19
C GLY A 106 -19.89 -7.72 4.13
N LEU A 107 -18.99 -8.59 4.64
CA LEU A 107 -19.38 -9.61 5.63
C LEU A 107 -19.98 -9.01 6.90
N THR A 108 -19.69 -7.73 7.19
CA THR A 108 -20.31 -6.96 8.28
C THR A 108 -21.84 -6.94 8.23
N GLU A 109 -22.46 -7.19 7.07
CA GLU A 109 -23.92 -7.35 6.96
C GLU A 109 -24.48 -8.45 7.89
N LEU A 110 -23.63 -9.44 8.24
CA LEU A 110 -23.99 -10.55 9.12
C LEU A 110 -23.68 -10.28 10.60
N ASP A 111 -23.16 -9.11 10.97
CA ASP A 111 -22.76 -8.82 12.35
C ASP A 111 -23.91 -8.95 13.35
N PRO A 112 -25.14 -8.45 13.07
CA PRO A 112 -26.27 -8.67 13.97
C PRO A 112 -26.57 -10.15 14.21
N MET A 113 -26.54 -10.97 13.16
CA MET A 113 -26.79 -12.41 13.23
C MET A 113 -25.69 -13.12 14.03
N ALA A 114 -24.42 -12.82 13.74
CA ALA A 114 -23.28 -13.41 14.42
C ALA A 114 -23.26 -13.06 15.92
N ARG A 115 -23.51 -11.79 16.27
CA ARG A 115 -23.57 -11.35 17.67
C ARG A 115 -24.72 -11.98 18.43
N GLN A 116 -25.90 -12.07 17.81
CA GLN A 116 -27.07 -12.70 18.43
C GLN A 116 -26.80 -14.18 18.75
N ALA A 117 -26.10 -14.89 17.87
CA ALA A 117 -25.73 -16.28 18.07
C ALA A 117 -24.48 -16.47 18.97
N GLY A 118 -23.77 -15.40 19.35
CA GLY A 118 -22.48 -15.49 20.04
C GLY A 118 -21.36 -16.09 19.18
N LEU A 119 -21.51 -16.05 17.85
CA LEU A 119 -20.62 -16.68 16.88
C LEU A 119 -19.70 -15.66 16.21
N CYS A 120 -18.67 -16.21 15.56
CA CYS A 120 -17.58 -15.47 14.92
C CYS A 120 -17.71 -15.67 13.40
N ALA A 121 -17.72 -14.58 12.64
CA ALA A 121 -17.76 -14.59 11.18
C ALA A 121 -16.70 -13.62 10.62
N LEU A 122 -15.51 -14.13 10.27
CA LEU A 122 -14.39 -13.27 9.88
C LEU A 122 -13.92 -13.53 8.45
N SER A 123 -13.78 -12.45 7.68
CA SER A 123 -13.32 -12.50 6.29
C SER A 123 -11.89 -12.01 6.11
N GLY A 124 -11.09 -12.74 5.34
CA GLY A 124 -9.71 -12.38 5.02
C GLY A 124 -8.70 -12.74 6.12
N LEU A 125 -8.86 -13.92 6.73
CA LEU A 125 -7.88 -14.51 7.67
C LEU A 125 -6.62 -15.05 6.96
N SER A 126 -6.05 -14.20 6.11
CA SER A 126 -4.91 -14.49 5.23
C SER A 126 -3.72 -13.58 5.52
N SER A 127 -2.69 -13.60 4.65
CA SER A 127 -1.57 -12.66 4.72
C SER A 127 -2.05 -11.19 4.70
N VAL A 128 -3.13 -10.93 3.96
CA VAL A 128 -3.85 -9.66 3.95
C VAL A 128 -5.35 -9.96 4.08
N PRO A 129 -6.13 -9.19 4.86
CA PRO A 129 -5.71 -8.13 5.78
C PRO A 129 -5.22 -8.61 7.16
N ALA A 130 -5.37 -9.88 7.52
CA ALA A 130 -5.18 -10.31 8.90
C ALA A 130 -3.73 -10.24 9.40
N LEU A 131 -2.78 -10.90 8.72
CA LEU A 131 -1.37 -10.87 9.16
C LEU A 131 -0.76 -9.46 9.01
N SER A 132 -1.08 -8.75 7.92
CA SER A 132 -0.60 -7.38 7.70
C SER A 132 -1.12 -6.41 8.76
N SER A 133 -2.39 -6.49 9.14
CA SER A 133 -2.96 -5.63 10.19
C SER A 133 -2.38 -5.93 11.58
N ALA A 134 -2.15 -7.21 11.90
CA ALA A 134 -1.47 -7.62 13.13
C ALA A 134 -0.07 -6.99 13.23
N ALA A 135 0.68 -6.99 12.13
CA ALA A 135 1.97 -6.33 12.06
C ALA A 135 1.86 -4.80 12.15
N VAL A 136 0.86 -4.18 11.51
CA VAL A 136 0.61 -2.73 11.64
C VAL A 136 0.37 -2.35 13.09
N VAL A 137 -0.51 -3.05 13.82
CA VAL A 137 -0.80 -2.78 15.24
C VAL A 137 0.49 -2.82 16.07
N ALA A 138 1.30 -3.86 15.90
CA ALA A 138 2.56 -4.02 16.64
C ALA A 138 3.58 -2.93 16.30
N LEU A 139 3.70 -2.54 15.03
CA LEU A 139 4.67 -1.55 14.58
C LEU A 139 4.27 -0.11 14.93
N SER A 140 2.97 0.18 15.01
CA SER A 140 2.44 1.48 15.44
C SER A 140 2.83 1.82 16.88
N ALA A 141 2.90 0.83 17.77
CA ALA A 141 3.07 0.98 19.23
C ALA A 141 2.30 2.18 19.82
N GLY A 142 1.00 2.25 19.53
CA GLY A 142 0.10 3.29 20.04
C GLY A 142 0.13 4.62 19.30
N ALA A 143 1.08 4.86 18.40
CA ALA A 143 1.08 6.04 17.54
C ALA A 143 0.18 5.85 16.32
N ARG A 144 -0.40 6.94 15.81
CA ARG A 144 -1.15 6.95 14.56
C ARG A 144 -0.20 6.72 13.38
N PRO A 145 -0.44 5.71 12.52
CA PRO A 145 0.32 5.54 11.28
C PRO A 145 0.13 6.75 10.36
N ARG A 146 1.20 7.29 9.80
CA ARG A 146 1.11 8.16 8.61
C ARG A 146 1.12 7.32 7.34
N VAL A 147 2.05 6.37 7.25
CA VAL A 147 2.22 5.53 6.07
C VAL A 147 2.22 4.07 6.48
N ILE A 148 1.39 3.27 5.83
CA ILE A 148 1.46 1.81 5.86
C ILE A 148 1.92 1.34 4.47
N ASP A 149 3.04 0.65 4.40
CA ASP A 149 3.59 0.06 3.17
C ASP A 149 3.82 -1.44 3.39
N THR A 150 2.99 -2.24 2.72
CA THR A 150 3.00 -3.70 2.80
C THR A 150 3.45 -4.30 1.47
N ALA A 151 4.21 -5.39 1.51
CA ALA A 151 4.53 -6.17 0.33
C ALA A 151 4.53 -7.67 0.57
N ILE A 152 4.07 -8.44 -0.42
CA ILE A 152 4.20 -9.90 -0.50
C ILE A 152 5.07 -10.25 -1.70
N LEU A 153 6.17 -10.97 -1.45
CA LEU A 153 7.28 -11.15 -2.37
C LEU A 153 7.60 -12.64 -2.50
N PRO A 154 6.76 -13.43 -3.22
CA PRO A 154 6.91 -14.87 -3.31
C PRO A 154 8.17 -15.28 -4.09
N GLY A 155 8.75 -16.42 -3.70
CA GLY A 155 9.76 -17.11 -4.50
C GLY A 155 9.16 -17.73 -5.76
N ASN A 156 9.96 -17.91 -6.80
CA ASN A 156 9.50 -18.42 -8.09
C ASN A 156 9.05 -19.89 -8.05
N ARG A 157 9.56 -20.69 -7.10
CA ARG A 157 9.12 -22.09 -6.94
C ARG A 157 7.81 -22.22 -6.16
N ALA A 158 7.28 -21.12 -5.61
CA ALA A 158 6.01 -21.16 -4.90
C ALA A 158 4.86 -21.52 -5.87
N PRO A 159 3.98 -22.47 -5.50
CA PRO A 159 2.80 -22.81 -6.27
C PRO A 159 1.88 -21.60 -6.41
N ARG A 160 1.32 -21.44 -7.62
CA ARG A 160 0.41 -20.34 -7.94
C ARG A 160 -0.94 -20.91 -8.31
N GLY A 161 -1.94 -20.62 -7.49
CA GLY A 161 -3.31 -20.96 -7.79
C GLY A 161 -3.81 -20.26 -9.05
N LEU A 162 -4.70 -20.92 -9.80
CA LEU A 162 -5.36 -20.32 -10.96
C LEU A 162 -6.14 -19.04 -10.59
N SER A 163 -6.74 -19.00 -9.41
CA SER A 163 -7.45 -17.84 -8.87
C SER A 163 -6.53 -16.62 -8.76
N VAL A 164 -5.36 -16.80 -8.14
CA VAL A 164 -4.35 -15.72 -7.96
C VAL A 164 -3.85 -15.22 -9.32
N MET A 165 -3.51 -16.12 -10.24
CA MET A 165 -3.05 -15.75 -11.58
C MET A 165 -4.11 -14.94 -12.34
N ARG A 166 -5.38 -15.34 -12.24
CA ARG A 166 -6.50 -14.64 -12.86
C ARG A 166 -6.67 -13.23 -12.28
N SER A 167 -6.70 -13.08 -10.96
CA SER A 167 -6.82 -11.79 -10.28
C SER A 167 -5.71 -10.81 -10.68
N ILE A 168 -4.45 -11.28 -10.70
CA ILE A 168 -3.30 -10.45 -11.11
C ILE A 168 -3.44 -10.00 -12.56
N LEU A 169 -3.76 -10.91 -13.49
CA LEU A 169 -3.92 -10.59 -14.90
C LEU A 169 -5.10 -9.64 -15.12
N GLU A 170 -6.23 -9.83 -14.44
CA GLU A 170 -7.42 -8.97 -14.54
C GLU A 170 -7.13 -7.54 -14.07
N GLY A 171 -6.38 -7.37 -12.97
CA GLY A 171 -5.98 -6.07 -12.44
C GLY A 171 -4.85 -5.38 -13.21
N ALA A 172 -3.94 -6.12 -13.85
CA ALA A 172 -2.79 -5.55 -14.56
C ALA A 172 -3.22 -4.57 -15.66
N GLY A 173 -2.72 -3.33 -15.59
CA GLY A 173 -3.03 -2.26 -16.55
C GLY A 173 -4.38 -1.56 -16.31
N ARG A 174 -5.16 -1.98 -15.31
CA ARG A 174 -6.43 -1.34 -14.94
C ARG A 174 -6.23 -0.33 -13.82
N GLY A 175 -7.07 0.70 -13.77
CA GLY A 175 -7.02 1.68 -12.69
C GLY A 175 -7.65 1.14 -11.42
N MET A 176 -6.97 1.27 -10.28
CA MET A 176 -7.46 0.89 -8.95
C MET A 176 -7.43 2.10 -8.01
N PRO A 177 -8.40 2.24 -7.09
CA PRO A 177 -8.38 3.28 -6.08
C PRO A 177 -7.36 2.93 -4.99
N VAL A 178 -6.59 3.92 -4.54
CA VAL A 178 -5.69 3.81 -3.38
C VAL A 178 -5.77 5.07 -2.53
N TRP A 179 -5.64 4.90 -1.22
CA TRP A 179 -5.61 5.99 -0.25
C TRP A 179 -4.17 6.48 -0.08
N ARG A 180 -3.92 7.73 -0.46
CA ARG A 180 -2.58 8.33 -0.43
C ARG A 180 -2.66 9.81 -0.08
N GLY A 181 -1.88 10.22 0.92
CA GLY A 181 -1.83 11.60 1.40
C GLY A 181 -3.19 12.15 1.84
N GLY A 182 -4.01 11.31 2.48
CA GLY A 182 -5.33 11.69 2.99
C GLY A 182 -6.42 11.77 1.92
N ARG A 183 -6.20 11.26 0.71
CA ARG A 183 -7.21 11.25 -0.35
C ARG A 183 -7.21 9.96 -1.18
N TRP A 184 -8.36 9.65 -1.75
CA TRP A 184 -8.47 8.60 -2.76
C TRP A 184 -7.95 9.08 -4.11
N CYS A 185 -6.96 8.36 -4.64
CA CYS A 185 -6.43 8.58 -5.97
C CYS A 185 -6.49 7.28 -6.79
N ARG A 186 -6.45 7.41 -8.12
CA ARG A 186 -6.38 6.26 -9.03
C ARG A 186 -4.93 5.97 -9.40
N VAL A 187 -4.50 4.74 -9.21
CA VAL A 187 -3.20 4.21 -9.68
C VAL A 187 -3.43 3.07 -10.65
N THR A 188 -2.40 2.72 -11.43
CA THR A 188 -2.50 1.61 -12.40
C THR A 188 -2.04 0.30 -11.73
N GLY A 189 -2.80 -0.77 -11.89
CA GLY A 189 -2.42 -2.11 -11.44
C GLY A 189 -1.15 -2.58 -12.15
N TRP A 190 -0.26 -3.20 -11.39
CA TRP A 190 1.11 -3.56 -11.79
C TRP A 190 1.95 -2.35 -12.22
N SER A 191 2.07 -1.34 -11.34
CA SER A 191 2.89 -0.13 -11.57
C SER A 191 3.73 0.25 -10.35
N ASP A 192 4.52 1.33 -10.48
CA ASP A 192 5.30 1.97 -9.41
C ASP A 192 6.17 0.97 -8.60
N PRO A 193 7.17 0.35 -9.26
CA PRO A 193 8.01 -0.67 -8.63
C PRO A 193 8.82 -0.10 -7.46
N LYS A 194 8.97 -0.91 -6.42
CA LYS A 194 9.82 -0.61 -5.27
C LYS A 194 10.57 -1.85 -4.82
N ASP A 195 11.82 -1.66 -4.42
CA ASP A 195 12.64 -2.72 -3.83
C ASP A 195 12.40 -2.81 -2.31
N TYR A 196 12.35 -4.04 -1.83
CA TYR A 196 12.15 -4.40 -0.44
C TYR A 196 13.27 -5.33 -0.01
N THR A 197 13.85 -5.05 1.15
CA THR A 197 14.84 -5.91 1.81
C THR A 197 14.15 -6.86 2.77
N LEU A 198 14.38 -8.15 2.58
CA LEU A 198 13.93 -9.24 3.44
C LEU A 198 15.08 -9.71 4.36
N PRO A 199 14.79 -10.53 5.40
CA PRO A 199 15.81 -11.11 6.26
C PRO A 199 16.99 -11.71 5.49
N GLY A 200 18.20 -11.56 6.03
CA GLY A 200 19.43 -12.00 5.36
C GLY A 200 19.85 -11.13 4.16
N GLY A 201 19.29 -9.92 4.01
CA GLY A 201 19.68 -8.96 2.97
C GLY A 201 19.13 -9.28 1.58
N LEU A 202 18.17 -10.21 1.46
CA LEU A 202 17.56 -10.57 0.20
C LEU A 202 16.70 -9.42 -0.33
N ILE A 203 17.02 -8.91 -1.52
CA ILE A 203 16.25 -7.82 -2.15
C ILE A 203 15.27 -8.40 -3.17
N ARG A 204 14.03 -7.92 -3.11
CA ARG A 204 12.95 -8.26 -4.03
C ARG A 204 12.18 -7.01 -4.44
N GLN A 205 11.75 -6.98 -5.70
CA GLN A 205 10.95 -5.87 -6.21
C GLN A 205 9.46 -6.20 -6.16
N GLY A 206 8.67 -5.29 -5.58
CA GLY A 206 7.22 -5.34 -5.58
C GLY A 206 6.61 -4.31 -6.53
N TRP A 207 5.41 -4.59 -7.03
CA TRP A 207 4.61 -3.75 -7.93
C TRP A 207 3.20 -3.58 -7.35
N GLN A 208 2.58 -2.42 -7.51
CA GLN A 208 1.28 -2.15 -6.89
C GLN A 208 0.17 -3.06 -7.46
N ILE A 209 -0.59 -3.71 -6.59
CA ILE A 209 -1.82 -4.44 -6.93
C ILE A 209 -2.90 -4.14 -5.89
N ALA A 210 -4.16 -4.43 -6.22
CA ALA A 210 -5.28 -4.25 -5.32
C ALA A 210 -5.35 -5.39 -4.30
N VAL A 211 -5.49 -5.04 -3.02
CA VAL A 211 -5.75 -5.97 -1.90
C VAL A 211 -6.67 -5.33 -0.86
N PRO A 212 -7.19 -6.07 0.13
CA PRO A 212 -8.10 -5.53 1.14
C PRO A 212 -7.49 -4.40 1.98
N ASP A 213 -6.20 -4.47 2.32
CA ASP A 213 -5.49 -3.47 3.14
C ASP A 213 -5.75 -2.03 2.67
N GLN A 214 -5.61 -1.78 1.36
CA GLN A 214 -5.75 -0.44 0.78
C GLN A 214 -7.14 0.16 0.97
N ARG A 215 -8.16 -0.69 1.15
CA ARG A 215 -9.53 -0.27 1.44
C ARG A 215 -9.85 -0.21 2.92
N LEU A 216 -9.36 -1.18 3.68
CA LEU A 216 -9.77 -1.38 5.08
C LEU A 216 -8.93 -0.55 6.06
N PHE A 217 -7.63 -0.39 5.80
CA PHE A 217 -6.70 0.22 6.75
C PHE A 217 -6.81 1.74 6.89
N PRO A 218 -7.16 2.53 5.85
CA PRO A 218 -7.29 3.98 6.01
C PRO A 218 -8.24 4.37 7.14
N ALA A 219 -9.46 3.83 7.12
CA ALA A 219 -10.46 4.09 8.15
C ALA A 219 -10.11 3.43 9.48
N HIS A 220 -9.67 2.17 9.47
CA HIS A 220 -9.40 1.41 10.69
C HIS A 220 -8.23 1.98 11.51
N PHE A 221 -7.13 2.37 10.86
CA PHE A 221 -5.94 2.89 11.53
C PHE A 221 -5.82 4.42 11.50
N GLY A 222 -6.71 5.11 10.78
CA GLY A 222 -6.58 6.54 10.51
C GLY A 222 -5.34 6.90 9.69
N ALA A 223 -4.80 5.96 8.89
CA ALA A 223 -3.56 6.18 8.14
C ALA A 223 -3.70 7.25 7.06
N GLU A 224 -2.66 8.04 6.77
CA GLU A 224 -2.67 9.03 5.68
C GLU A 224 -2.43 8.39 4.31
N THR A 225 -1.61 7.33 4.27
CA THR A 225 -1.27 6.59 3.06
C THR A 225 -1.26 5.09 3.35
N VAL A 226 -1.88 4.29 2.48
CA VAL A 226 -1.81 2.83 2.51
C VAL A 226 -1.41 2.30 1.14
N ILE A 227 -0.25 1.66 1.06
CA ILE A 227 0.31 1.11 -0.17
C ILE A 227 0.52 -0.39 0.01
N PHE A 228 0.18 -1.14 -1.04
CA PHE A 228 0.48 -2.55 -1.14
C PHE A 228 1.21 -2.86 -2.44
N ARG A 229 2.18 -3.77 -2.38
CA ARG A 229 2.89 -4.30 -3.55
C ARG A 229 3.04 -5.82 -3.54
N ALA A 230 2.94 -6.44 -4.71
CA ALA A 230 3.25 -7.85 -4.91
C ALA A 230 4.46 -8.04 -5.83
N GLY A 231 5.29 -9.04 -5.54
CA GLY A 231 6.50 -9.34 -6.31
C GLY A 231 6.40 -10.54 -7.24
N LEU A 232 7.24 -10.54 -8.27
CA LEU A 232 7.63 -11.73 -9.02
C LEU A 232 9.17 -11.77 -9.05
N GLU A 233 9.76 -12.87 -8.58
CA GLU A 233 11.21 -12.99 -8.43
C GLU A 233 11.96 -12.78 -9.77
N LEU A 234 11.45 -13.35 -10.85
CA LEU A 234 12.11 -13.30 -12.16
C LEU A 234 11.86 -12.00 -12.91
N GLY A 235 12.95 -11.44 -13.47
CA GLY A 235 12.94 -10.24 -14.31
C GLY A 235 11.98 -10.33 -15.48
N VAL A 236 12.08 -11.43 -16.23
CA VAL A 236 11.23 -11.68 -17.39
C VAL A 236 9.75 -11.70 -17.01
N MET A 237 9.39 -12.24 -15.84
CA MET A 237 7.99 -12.29 -15.41
C MET A 237 7.49 -10.92 -14.96
N ARG A 238 8.25 -10.20 -14.10
CA ARG A 238 7.82 -8.89 -13.60
C ARG A 238 7.70 -7.85 -14.72
N TYR A 239 8.67 -7.79 -15.62
CA TYR A 239 8.69 -6.81 -16.70
C TYR A 239 7.82 -7.25 -17.88
N GLY A 240 7.67 -8.56 -18.12
CA GLY A 240 6.66 -9.09 -19.05
C GLY A 240 5.24 -8.73 -18.62
N LEU A 241 4.92 -8.85 -17.33
CA LEU A 241 3.63 -8.41 -16.79
C LEU A 241 3.47 -6.89 -16.83
N ALA A 242 4.55 -6.11 -16.66
CA ALA A 242 4.52 -4.66 -16.85
C ALA A 242 4.25 -4.27 -18.31
N ALA A 243 4.85 -4.98 -19.28
CA ALA A 243 4.55 -4.80 -20.70
C ALA A 243 3.09 -5.16 -21.02
N PHE A 244 2.59 -6.27 -20.47
CA PHE A 244 1.18 -6.65 -20.55
C PHE A 244 0.24 -5.59 -19.96
N ALA A 245 0.57 -5.04 -18.79
CA ALA A 245 -0.17 -3.96 -18.16
C ALA A 245 -0.18 -2.68 -19.03
N ALA A 246 0.96 -2.32 -19.61
CA ALA A 246 1.05 -1.19 -20.54
C ALA A 246 0.18 -1.40 -21.79
N LEU A 247 0.20 -2.61 -22.36
CA LEU A 247 -0.64 -2.99 -23.49
C LEU A 247 -2.13 -2.90 -23.15
N ARG A 248 -2.54 -3.43 -22.00
CA ARG A 248 -3.95 -3.38 -21.55
C ARG A 248 -4.46 -1.98 -21.23
N ARG A 249 -3.56 -1.06 -20.91
CA ARG A 249 -3.89 0.36 -20.73
C ARG A 249 -4.21 1.04 -22.06
N ILE A 250 -3.59 0.59 -23.15
CA ILE A 250 -3.84 1.09 -24.52
C ILE A 250 -5.03 0.37 -25.14
N TRP A 251 -5.08 -0.96 -25.02
CA TRP A 251 -6.14 -1.82 -25.58
C TRP A 251 -6.81 -2.61 -24.47
N ALA A 252 -8.04 -2.21 -24.12
CA ALA A 252 -8.79 -2.75 -22.99
C ALA A 252 -9.37 -4.17 -23.24
N PHE A 253 -8.56 -5.17 -23.59
CA PHE A 253 -9.05 -6.54 -23.85
C PHE A 253 -9.37 -7.34 -22.56
N PRO A 254 -10.32 -8.30 -22.62
CA PRO A 254 -10.70 -9.15 -21.49
C PRO A 254 -9.65 -10.24 -21.22
N VAL A 255 -9.51 -10.64 -19.96
CA VAL A 255 -8.68 -11.79 -19.56
C VAL A 255 -9.52 -13.05 -19.69
N THR A 256 -9.25 -13.85 -20.71
CA THR A 256 -10.00 -15.10 -20.95
C THR A 256 -9.40 -16.27 -20.17
N PRO A 257 -10.17 -17.33 -19.84
CA PRO A 257 -9.64 -18.53 -19.21
C PRO A 257 -8.47 -19.18 -19.99
N ARG A 258 -8.51 -19.09 -21.33
CA ARG A 258 -7.42 -19.57 -22.20
C ARG A 258 -6.12 -18.79 -21.96
N LEU A 259 -6.21 -17.46 -21.88
CA LEU A 259 -5.06 -16.60 -21.57
C LEU A 259 -4.47 -16.92 -20.19
N VAL A 260 -5.31 -17.09 -19.17
CA VAL A 260 -4.87 -17.47 -17.82
C VAL A 260 -4.12 -18.81 -17.86
N ARG A 261 -4.64 -19.79 -18.59
CA ARG A 261 -3.99 -21.11 -18.72
C ARG A 261 -2.65 -21.03 -19.46
N VAL A 262 -2.57 -20.26 -20.54
CA VAL A 262 -1.29 -20.01 -21.25
C VAL A 262 -0.27 -19.35 -20.32
N ALA A 263 -0.68 -18.31 -19.59
CA ALA A 263 0.18 -17.64 -18.62
C ALA A 263 0.63 -18.59 -17.49
N GLN A 264 -0.24 -19.49 -17.03
CA GLN A 264 0.11 -20.50 -16.03
C GLN A 264 1.15 -21.49 -16.56
N VAL A 265 0.98 -22.01 -17.79
CA VAL A 265 1.96 -22.91 -18.41
C VAL A 265 3.30 -22.21 -18.58
N ALA A 266 3.31 -20.97 -19.08
CA ALA A 266 4.53 -20.18 -19.23
C ALA A 266 5.21 -19.93 -17.87
N ALA A 267 4.44 -19.57 -16.84
CA ALA A 267 4.97 -19.40 -15.48
C ALA A 267 5.51 -20.71 -14.90
N GLY A 268 4.85 -21.84 -15.17
CA GLY A 268 5.28 -23.17 -14.76
C GLY A 268 6.58 -23.60 -15.42
N ALA A 269 6.75 -23.34 -16.72
CA ALA A 269 8.01 -23.57 -17.43
C ALA A 269 9.17 -22.74 -16.86
N LEU A 270 8.87 -21.57 -16.29
CA LEU A 270 9.85 -20.72 -15.63
C LEU A 270 10.12 -21.11 -14.17
N ALA A 271 9.32 -21.98 -13.55
CA ALA A 271 9.43 -22.33 -12.13
C ALA A 271 10.82 -22.82 -11.68
N PRO A 272 11.57 -23.62 -12.47
CA PRO A 272 12.92 -24.05 -12.10
C PRO A 272 13.92 -22.90 -11.95
N PHE A 273 13.68 -21.78 -12.63
CA PHE A 273 14.54 -20.60 -12.62
C PHE A 273 14.12 -19.71 -11.45
N GLY A 274 14.86 -19.74 -10.34
CA GLY A 274 14.56 -18.95 -9.14
C GLY A 274 14.58 -19.80 -7.88
N SER A 275 14.13 -19.23 -6.77
CA SER A 275 14.16 -19.83 -5.44
C SER A 275 12.77 -20.19 -4.93
N GLY A 276 12.68 -21.01 -3.89
CA GLY A 276 11.44 -21.16 -3.10
C GLY A 276 11.33 -20.13 -1.97
N ARG A 277 12.34 -19.28 -1.79
CA ARG A 277 12.41 -18.24 -0.75
C ARG A 277 11.46 -17.09 -1.08
N GLY A 278 10.40 -16.99 -0.29
CA GLY A 278 9.40 -15.92 -0.38
C GLY A 278 9.38 -15.10 0.90
N GLY A 279 8.85 -13.89 0.85
CA GLY A 279 8.77 -13.05 2.04
C GLY A 279 7.60 -12.09 2.05
N MET A 280 7.44 -11.45 3.19
CA MET A 280 6.48 -10.38 3.42
C MET A 280 7.20 -9.24 4.15
N SER A 281 6.85 -8.00 3.85
CA SER A 281 7.37 -6.82 4.54
C SER A 281 6.21 -5.92 4.88
N VAL A 282 6.08 -5.54 6.14
CA VAL A 282 5.12 -4.53 6.62
C VAL A 282 5.93 -3.40 7.22
N THR A 283 5.72 -2.18 6.74
CA THR A 283 6.39 -0.99 7.26
C THR A 283 5.36 0.04 7.68
N VAL A 284 5.46 0.51 8.91
CA VAL A 284 4.68 1.64 9.44
C VAL A 284 5.62 2.81 9.63
N THR A 285 5.27 3.96 9.06
CA THR A 285 5.91 5.25 9.33
C THR A 285 4.96 6.09 10.15
N THR A 286 5.40 6.49 11.34
CA THR A 286 4.72 7.44 12.23
C THR A 286 5.33 8.83 12.03
N GLU A 287 5.08 9.78 12.93
CA GLU A 287 5.72 11.10 12.88
C GLU A 287 7.23 11.05 13.13
N THR A 288 7.67 10.10 13.94
CA THR A 288 9.04 10.08 14.49
C THR A 288 9.85 8.88 14.02
N GLU A 289 9.19 7.76 13.71
CA GLU A 289 9.87 6.50 13.42
C GLU A 289 9.27 5.77 12.22
N ARG A 290 10.14 5.08 11.49
CA ARG A 290 9.81 4.08 10.50
C ARG A 290 10.20 2.72 11.04
N ARG A 291 9.21 1.87 11.24
CA ARG A 291 9.37 0.52 11.78
C ARG A 291 8.91 -0.50 10.74
N SER A 292 9.70 -1.53 10.54
CA SER A 292 9.42 -2.61 9.61
C SER A 292 9.44 -3.95 10.32
N TRP A 293 8.43 -4.77 10.07
CA TRP A 293 8.47 -6.21 10.32
C TRP A 293 8.65 -6.92 8.98
N ARG A 294 9.64 -7.81 8.91
CA ARG A 294 9.98 -8.53 7.68
C ARG A 294 10.00 -10.00 7.97
N LEU A 295 9.44 -10.77 7.05
CA LEU A 295 9.33 -12.21 7.12
C LEU A 295 10.00 -12.82 5.88
N LEU A 296 10.81 -13.85 6.09
CA LEU A 296 11.33 -14.71 5.05
C LEU A 296 10.92 -16.15 5.35
N ALA A 297 10.19 -16.77 4.44
CA ALA A 297 9.95 -18.20 4.42
C ALA A 297 10.95 -18.88 3.48
N GLU A 298 11.63 -19.90 3.98
CA GLU A 298 12.53 -20.73 3.18
C GLU A 298 11.77 -21.70 2.25
N ASP A 299 12.51 -22.37 1.36
CA ASP A 299 11.96 -23.27 0.34
C ASP A 299 10.96 -24.29 0.94
N GLY A 300 9.68 -24.13 0.59
CA GLY A 300 8.59 -25.05 0.97
C GLY A 300 7.51 -24.43 1.86
N ASP A 301 7.88 -23.46 2.71
CA ASP A 301 6.97 -22.98 3.77
C ASP A 301 6.26 -21.66 3.43
N GLY A 302 6.71 -20.94 2.40
CA GLY A 302 6.04 -19.73 1.91
C GLY A 302 4.53 -19.90 1.64
N PRO A 303 4.07 -21.01 1.03
CA PRO A 303 2.64 -21.27 0.80
C PRO A 303 1.79 -21.49 2.06
N PHE A 304 2.40 -21.68 3.24
CA PHE A 304 1.67 -21.80 4.50
C PHE A 304 1.34 -20.44 5.11
N ILE A 305 2.08 -19.38 4.77
CA ILE A 305 1.89 -18.04 5.35
C ILE A 305 0.45 -17.51 5.21
N PRO A 306 -0.26 -17.69 4.09
CA PRO A 306 -1.67 -17.29 3.98
C PRO A 306 -2.62 -18.02 4.92
N GLY A 307 -2.25 -19.15 5.51
CA GLY A 307 -3.07 -19.85 6.51
C GLY A 307 -2.73 -19.47 7.97
N VAL A 308 -1.67 -18.70 8.20
CA VAL A 308 -1.13 -18.45 9.55
C VAL A 308 -2.11 -17.68 10.43
N ALA A 309 -2.80 -16.67 9.89
CA ALA A 309 -3.74 -15.88 10.68
C ALA A 309 -4.95 -16.71 11.13
N ALA A 310 -5.50 -17.56 10.24
CA ALA A 310 -6.54 -18.51 10.58
C ALA A 310 -6.07 -19.52 11.65
N ARG A 311 -4.87 -20.07 11.49
CA ARG A 311 -4.28 -20.98 12.50
C ARG A 311 -4.10 -20.28 13.85
N ALA A 312 -3.56 -19.07 13.86
CA ALA A 312 -3.33 -18.29 15.07
C ALA A 312 -4.64 -18.02 15.83
N LEU A 313 -5.71 -17.66 15.10
CA LEU A 313 -7.03 -17.47 15.69
C LEU A 313 -7.60 -18.78 16.25
N LEU A 314 -7.46 -19.90 15.53
CA LEU A 314 -8.02 -21.20 15.90
C LEU A 314 -7.26 -21.91 17.04
N ARG A 315 -6.10 -21.39 17.44
CA ARG A 315 -5.42 -21.80 18.68
C ARG A 315 -6.04 -21.23 19.95
N ARG A 316 -6.99 -20.29 19.83
CA ARG A 316 -7.76 -19.78 20.98
C ARG A 316 -8.88 -20.74 21.33
N ASP A 317 -9.17 -20.86 22.62
CA ASP A 317 -10.33 -21.62 23.11
C ASP A 317 -11.66 -20.92 22.81
N VAL A 318 -11.65 -19.59 22.75
CA VAL A 318 -12.83 -18.74 22.52
C VAL A 318 -12.58 -17.79 21.37
N LEU A 319 -13.50 -17.80 20.39
CA LEU A 319 -13.47 -16.90 19.24
C LEU A 319 -14.30 -15.63 19.51
N PRO A 320 -13.87 -14.46 18.99
CA PRO A 320 -14.57 -13.21 19.23
C PRO A 320 -15.93 -13.19 18.51
N PRO A 321 -17.03 -12.82 19.19
CA PRO A 321 -18.33 -12.75 18.54
C PRO A 321 -18.44 -11.54 17.61
N GLY A 322 -19.21 -11.70 16.53
CA GLY A 322 -19.47 -10.67 15.53
C GLY A 322 -19.03 -11.07 14.12
N ALA A 323 -19.37 -10.22 13.14
CA ALA A 323 -19.02 -10.41 11.75
C ALA A 323 -18.30 -9.21 11.14
N GLY A 324 -17.31 -9.46 10.29
CA GLY A 324 -16.62 -8.39 9.57
C GLY A 324 -15.27 -8.79 8.96
N PRO A 325 -14.52 -7.81 8.44
CA PRO A 325 -13.18 -8.06 7.93
C PRO A 325 -12.21 -8.40 9.08
N ALA A 326 -11.29 -9.32 8.83
CA ALA A 326 -10.27 -9.78 9.77
C ALA A 326 -9.14 -8.76 9.91
N VAL A 327 -9.44 -7.56 10.41
CA VAL A 327 -8.46 -6.49 10.69
C VAL A 327 -8.16 -6.46 12.18
N ALA A 328 -6.90 -6.61 12.56
CA ALA A 328 -6.43 -6.60 13.94
C ALA A 328 -7.08 -7.68 14.85
N VAL A 329 -7.56 -8.78 14.26
CA VAL A 329 -8.23 -9.87 14.99
C VAL A 329 -7.26 -10.83 15.70
N VAL A 330 -6.02 -10.89 15.20
CA VAL A 330 -4.90 -11.62 15.81
C VAL A 330 -3.75 -10.64 16.07
N THR A 331 -2.97 -10.91 17.10
CA THR A 331 -1.74 -10.17 17.39
C THR A 331 -0.58 -10.70 16.55
N LEU A 332 0.45 -9.87 16.35
CA LEU A 332 1.66 -10.30 15.66
C LEU A 332 2.36 -11.44 16.42
N ALA A 333 2.30 -11.44 17.76
CA ALA A 333 2.89 -12.48 18.58
C ALA A 333 2.18 -13.84 18.40
N GLU A 334 0.84 -13.86 18.35
CA GLU A 334 0.07 -15.08 18.04
C GLU A 334 0.40 -15.60 16.63
N ALA A 335 0.53 -14.70 15.65
CA ALA A 335 0.93 -15.08 14.30
C ALA A 335 2.34 -15.67 14.26
N GLU A 336 3.32 -15.08 14.95
CA GLU A 336 4.68 -15.61 15.06
C GLU A 336 4.70 -16.98 15.76
N ALA A 337 3.94 -17.14 16.84
CA ALA A 337 3.77 -18.43 17.51
C ALA A 337 3.14 -19.50 16.58
N ALA A 338 2.19 -19.09 15.74
CA ALA A 338 1.56 -19.94 14.71
C ALA A 338 2.49 -20.31 13.55
N MET A 339 3.71 -19.75 13.49
CA MET A 339 4.76 -20.10 12.53
C MET A 339 5.94 -20.87 13.16
N SER A 340 5.87 -21.21 14.45
CA SER A 340 7.00 -21.81 15.20
C SER A 340 7.50 -23.15 14.66
N ASP A 341 6.66 -23.91 13.95
CA ASP A 341 6.99 -25.17 13.28
C ASP A 341 7.23 -25.02 11.77
N LEU A 342 7.36 -23.78 11.28
CA LEU A 342 7.69 -23.45 9.89
C LEU A 342 9.12 -22.90 9.81
N ARG A 343 9.78 -23.09 8.67
CA ARG A 343 11.09 -22.52 8.34
C ARG A 343 10.96 -21.06 7.95
N VAL A 344 10.62 -20.25 8.94
CA VAL A 344 10.39 -18.81 8.80
C VAL A 344 11.36 -18.05 9.68
N VAL A 345 11.92 -16.97 9.14
CA VAL A 345 12.72 -16.00 9.88
C VAL A 345 11.99 -14.67 9.86
N THR A 346 11.82 -14.06 11.02
CA THR A 346 11.24 -12.73 11.19
C THR A 346 12.28 -11.75 11.72
N GLU A 347 12.27 -10.52 11.21
CA GLU A 347 13.14 -9.43 11.62
C GLU A 347 12.28 -8.19 11.91
N ARG A 348 12.65 -7.43 12.95
CA ARG A 348 12.11 -6.09 13.21
C ARG A 348 13.23 -5.06 13.06
N VAL A 349 12.97 -4.01 12.30
CA VAL A 349 13.92 -2.91 12.07
C VAL A 349 13.23 -1.59 12.37
N SER A 350 13.86 -0.71 13.15
CA SER A 350 13.41 0.66 13.37
C SER A 350 14.47 1.64 12.88
N ALA A 351 14.02 2.76 12.32
CA ALA A 351 14.84 3.90 11.99
C ALA A 351 14.05 5.19 12.24
N PRO A 352 14.69 6.29 12.67
CA PRO A 352 14.01 7.57 12.79
C PRO A 352 13.52 8.05 11.42
N VAL A 353 12.42 8.80 11.42
CA VAL A 353 11.98 9.58 10.25
C VAL A 353 12.90 10.78 10.11
N ASP A 354 13.46 10.95 8.92
CA ASP A 354 14.47 11.98 8.63
C ASP A 354 14.06 12.85 7.43
N PRO A 355 13.12 13.81 7.60
CA PRO A 355 12.62 14.68 6.54
C PRO A 355 13.72 15.60 5.99
N ILE A 356 13.70 15.89 4.69
CA ILE A 356 14.84 16.57 4.03
C ILE A 356 15.08 18.00 4.54
N PHE A 357 14.04 18.69 5.00
CA PHE A 357 14.18 20.05 5.55
C PHE A 357 14.88 20.03 6.90
N ARG A 358 14.53 19.09 7.79
CA ARG A 358 15.21 18.92 9.08
C ARG A 358 16.68 18.54 8.89
N ARG A 359 16.99 17.68 7.92
CA ARG A 359 18.38 17.30 7.57
C ARG A 359 19.26 18.49 7.19
N VAL A 360 18.68 19.49 6.51
CA VAL A 360 19.44 20.65 6.03
C VAL A 360 19.49 21.75 7.10
N LEU A 361 18.38 22.01 7.79
CA LEU A 361 18.27 23.10 8.77
C LEU A 361 18.79 22.72 10.17
N GLY A 362 18.85 21.43 10.49
CA GLY A 362 19.13 20.96 11.86
C GLY A 362 18.15 21.56 12.86
N ASP A 363 18.66 21.96 14.02
CA ASP A 363 17.87 22.52 15.13
C ASP A 363 17.14 23.82 14.75
N ALA A 364 17.58 24.53 13.69
CA ALA A 364 16.87 25.70 13.20
C ALA A 364 15.46 25.37 12.69
N PHE A 365 15.22 24.12 12.26
CA PHE A 365 13.90 23.64 11.87
C PHE A 365 12.90 23.72 13.03
N ASP A 366 13.36 23.43 14.25
CA ASP A 366 12.50 23.41 15.43
C ASP A 366 12.09 24.82 15.88
N ARG A 367 12.73 25.88 15.35
CA ARG A 367 12.34 27.29 15.56
C ARG A 367 11.20 27.77 14.65
N LEU A 368 10.83 26.99 13.64
CA LEU A 368 9.73 27.33 12.74
C LEU A 368 8.38 27.08 13.44
N PRO A 369 7.35 27.90 13.14
CA PRO A 369 5.99 27.66 13.60
C PRO A 369 5.46 26.29 13.15
N ASP A 370 4.59 25.67 13.94
CA ASP A 370 4.06 24.32 13.69
C ASP A 370 3.46 24.15 12.30
N VAL A 371 2.69 25.12 11.82
CA VAL A 371 2.05 25.06 10.51
C VAL A 371 3.06 25.07 9.35
N VAL A 372 4.22 25.70 9.55
CA VAL A 372 5.33 25.67 8.58
C VAL A 372 6.07 24.35 8.69
N ARG A 373 6.32 23.83 9.91
CA ARG A 373 6.96 22.52 10.08
C ARG A 373 6.14 21.40 9.44
N ARG A 374 4.82 21.36 9.68
CA ARG A 374 3.91 20.33 9.16
C ARG A 374 4.00 20.16 7.65
N THR A 375 4.11 21.25 6.90
CA THR A 375 4.23 21.17 5.43
C THR A 375 5.53 20.51 4.96
N HIS A 376 6.55 20.43 5.81
CA HIS A 376 7.86 19.84 5.52
C HIS A 376 8.13 18.53 6.28
N LEU A 377 7.10 17.96 6.90
CA LEU A 377 7.13 16.66 7.58
C LEU A 377 6.45 15.56 6.75
N THR A 378 6.39 15.72 5.42
CA THR A 378 5.77 14.75 4.51
C THR A 378 6.46 13.38 4.61
N ALA A 379 5.74 12.37 5.12
CA ALA A 379 6.29 11.02 5.28
C ALA A 379 6.36 10.22 3.95
N GLU A 380 5.32 10.32 3.12
CA GLU A 380 5.25 9.71 1.78
C GLU A 380 4.58 10.63 0.77
N CYS A 381 3.37 11.12 1.08
CA CYS A 381 2.66 12.07 0.25
C CYS A 381 1.78 12.96 1.12
N SER A 382 1.68 14.25 0.78
CA SER A 382 0.78 15.20 1.44
C SER A 382 0.16 16.15 0.41
N HIS A 383 -1.12 16.46 0.59
CA HIS A 383 -1.89 17.37 -0.25
C HIS A 383 -2.16 18.67 0.49
N TRP A 384 -1.93 19.79 -0.20
CA TRP A 384 -2.10 21.12 0.36
C TRP A 384 -2.90 21.98 -0.63
N SER A 385 -3.92 22.69 -0.16
CA SER A 385 -4.80 23.50 -0.99
C SER A 385 -4.99 24.90 -0.39
N GLY A 386 -5.25 25.89 -1.24
CA GLY A 386 -5.49 27.27 -0.80
C GLY A 386 -5.65 28.23 -1.98
N THR A 387 -5.43 29.52 -1.73
CA THR A 387 -5.49 30.56 -2.77
C THR A 387 -4.20 31.38 -2.85
N CYS A 388 -3.95 31.96 -4.02
CA CYS A 388 -2.78 32.80 -4.24
C CYS A 388 -3.03 33.93 -5.24
N ASP A 389 -2.33 35.04 -5.01
CA ASP A 389 -2.18 36.12 -5.98
C ASP A 389 -0.90 35.92 -6.76
N VAL A 390 -0.97 36.06 -8.08
CA VAL A 390 0.19 35.96 -8.97
C VAL A 390 0.29 37.24 -9.79
N THR A 391 1.43 37.91 -9.72
CA THR A 391 1.79 39.03 -10.59
C THR A 391 2.97 38.66 -11.49
N ARG A 392 3.00 39.16 -12.73
CA ARG A 392 4.05 38.85 -13.71
C ARG A 392 4.79 40.10 -14.17
N GLY A 393 6.04 39.90 -14.58
CA GLY A 393 6.79 40.91 -15.32
C GLY A 393 6.18 41.21 -16.69
N THR A 394 6.31 42.48 -17.11
CA THR A 394 5.82 42.96 -18.42
C THR A 394 6.82 42.73 -19.56
N GLY A 395 8.12 42.54 -19.25
CA GLY A 395 9.18 42.36 -20.24
C GLY A 395 9.13 41.02 -20.99
N LEU A 396 9.60 41.01 -22.24
CA LEU A 396 9.67 39.81 -23.08
C LEU A 396 10.56 38.71 -22.48
N TRP A 397 11.71 39.10 -21.93
CA TRP A 397 12.66 38.16 -21.31
C TRP A 397 12.08 37.45 -20.06
N PRO A 398 11.52 38.18 -19.06
CA PRO A 398 10.75 37.58 -17.97
C PRO A 398 9.64 36.62 -18.44
N ARG A 399 8.87 37.00 -19.48
CA ARG A 399 7.78 36.17 -20.02
C ARG A 399 8.28 34.87 -20.64
N LEU A 400 9.40 34.91 -21.37
CA LEU A 400 10.04 33.73 -21.93
C LEU A 400 10.49 32.76 -20.83
N LEU A 401 11.16 33.26 -19.79
CA LEU A 401 11.60 32.44 -18.66
C LEU A 401 10.40 31.85 -17.89
N CYS A 402 9.33 32.62 -17.68
CA CYS A 402 8.10 32.10 -17.09
C CYS A 402 7.47 30.97 -17.92
N ALA A 403 7.50 31.08 -19.26
CA ALA A 403 7.03 30.01 -20.13
C ALA A 403 7.94 28.76 -20.06
N LEU A 404 9.26 28.96 -20.02
CA LEU A 404 10.25 27.88 -19.93
C LEU A 404 10.09 27.04 -18.64
N PHE A 405 9.92 27.68 -17.49
CA PHE A 405 9.73 26.99 -16.21
C PHE A 405 8.28 26.59 -15.93
N GLY A 406 7.33 27.02 -16.78
CA GLY A 406 5.91 26.74 -16.61
C GLY A 406 5.28 27.46 -15.40
N PHE A 407 5.82 28.62 -15.02
CA PHE A 407 5.32 29.42 -13.90
C PHE A 407 3.86 29.86 -14.12
N PRO A 408 3.11 30.13 -13.03
CA PRO A 408 1.67 30.37 -13.09
C PRO A 408 1.32 31.66 -13.84
N PRO A 409 0.13 31.76 -14.47
CA PRO A 409 -0.32 32.97 -15.14
C PRO A 409 -0.67 34.05 -14.11
N GLU A 410 -0.68 35.31 -14.54
CA GLU A 410 -1.15 36.43 -13.70
C GLU A 410 -2.64 36.27 -13.37
N GLY A 411 -3.00 36.60 -12.14
CA GLY A 411 -4.38 36.51 -11.65
C GLY A 411 -4.45 36.60 -10.13
N ARG A 412 -5.60 37.05 -9.62
CA ARG A 412 -5.90 37.16 -8.18
C ARG A 412 -6.71 35.98 -7.70
N ASP A 413 -6.57 35.65 -6.42
CA ASP A 413 -7.33 34.58 -5.74
C ASP A 413 -7.38 33.25 -6.53
N GLN A 414 -6.27 32.92 -7.19
CA GLN A 414 -6.19 31.70 -7.98
C GLN A 414 -6.11 30.48 -7.06
N PRO A 415 -6.90 29.42 -7.29
CA PRO A 415 -6.79 28.19 -6.53
C PRO A 415 -5.41 27.57 -6.75
N VAL A 416 -4.75 27.21 -5.65
CA VAL A 416 -3.45 26.56 -5.65
C VAL A 416 -3.55 25.20 -4.95
N GLU A 417 -2.94 24.18 -5.55
CA GLU A 417 -2.75 22.87 -4.96
C GLU A 417 -1.27 22.51 -5.02
N VAL A 418 -0.73 22.00 -3.91
CA VAL A 418 0.64 21.51 -3.80
C VAL A 418 0.61 20.08 -3.31
N VAL A 419 1.09 19.16 -4.14
CA VAL A 419 1.30 17.77 -3.80
C VAL A 419 2.78 17.53 -3.60
N LYS A 420 3.16 17.14 -2.38
CA LYS A 420 4.54 16.78 -2.03
C LYS A 420 4.62 15.27 -1.92
N THR A 421 5.58 14.64 -2.60
CA THR A 421 5.86 13.21 -2.50
C THR A 421 7.29 13.00 -2.02
N ALA A 422 7.45 12.39 -0.86
CA ALA A 422 8.74 12.14 -0.23
C ALA A 422 9.26 10.72 -0.51
N THR A 423 10.57 10.64 -0.77
CA THR A 423 11.31 9.39 -0.95
C THR A 423 12.64 9.48 -0.20
N ALA A 424 13.34 8.36 -0.05
CA ALA A 424 14.69 8.36 0.53
C ALA A 424 15.67 9.27 -0.26
N ALA A 425 15.43 9.46 -1.56
CA ALA A 425 16.27 10.27 -2.45
C ALA A 425 15.92 11.77 -2.45
N GLY A 426 14.85 12.18 -1.76
CA GLY A 426 14.35 13.56 -1.79
C GLY A 426 12.85 13.66 -2.00
N GLU A 427 12.37 14.87 -2.21
CA GLU A 427 10.95 15.19 -2.39
C GLU A 427 10.65 15.64 -3.81
N THR A 428 9.48 15.28 -4.34
CA THR A 428 8.96 15.81 -5.59
C THR A 428 7.75 16.67 -5.29
N TRP A 429 7.77 17.92 -5.74
CA TRP A 429 6.68 18.86 -5.52
C TRP A 429 5.99 19.15 -6.84
N LEU A 430 4.70 18.83 -6.91
CA LEU A 430 3.81 19.19 -8.01
C LEU A 430 2.94 20.36 -7.54
N ARG A 431 3.09 21.51 -8.18
CA ARG A 431 2.32 22.71 -7.86
C ARG A 431 1.37 23.02 -9.01
N GLN A 432 0.09 23.17 -8.71
CA GLN A 432 -0.96 23.51 -9.65
C GLN A 432 -1.59 24.84 -9.27
N PHE A 433 -1.60 25.78 -10.20
CA PHE A 433 -2.16 27.12 -10.08
C PHE A 433 -3.22 27.28 -11.16
N GLY A 434 -4.50 27.20 -10.78
CA GLY A 434 -5.60 27.07 -11.73
C GLY A 434 -5.37 25.90 -12.69
N ARG A 435 -5.17 26.21 -13.98
CA ARG A 435 -4.91 25.20 -15.04
C ARG A 435 -3.43 24.93 -15.31
N ARG A 436 -2.51 25.73 -14.75
CA ARG A 436 -1.06 25.57 -14.97
C ARG A 436 -0.48 24.69 -13.89
N ARG A 437 0.42 23.79 -14.29
CA ARG A 437 1.15 22.90 -13.38
C ARG A 437 2.63 22.93 -13.69
N PHE A 438 3.45 22.88 -12.65
CA PHE A 438 4.88 22.64 -12.78
C PHE A 438 5.37 21.75 -11.65
N ARG A 439 6.52 21.10 -11.89
CA ARG A 439 7.07 20.10 -11.00
C ARG A 439 8.54 20.39 -10.74
N SER A 440 8.95 20.27 -9.48
CA SER A 440 10.35 20.27 -9.09
C SER A 440 10.69 19.04 -8.25
N ARG A 441 11.99 18.76 -8.13
CA ARG A 441 12.51 17.73 -7.25
C ARG A 441 13.55 18.35 -6.32
N LEU A 442 13.34 18.21 -5.02
CA LEU A 442 14.24 18.66 -3.97
C LEU A 442 15.08 17.48 -3.49
N SER A 443 16.36 17.71 -3.25
CA SER A 443 17.27 16.72 -2.67
C SER A 443 18.29 17.39 -1.76
N VAL A 444 18.72 16.67 -0.72
CA VAL A 444 19.76 17.16 0.19
C VAL A 444 21.12 17.17 -0.53
N ARG A 445 21.87 18.26 -0.41
CA ARG A 445 23.24 18.39 -0.91
C ARG A 445 24.16 18.80 0.25
N ARG A 446 25.46 18.56 0.13
CA ARG A 446 26.44 19.08 1.08
C ARG A 446 26.32 20.61 1.16
N GLY A 447 25.99 21.13 2.34
CA GLY A 447 25.86 22.57 2.62
C GLY A 447 24.52 23.20 2.20
N GLY A 448 23.47 22.43 1.88
CA GLY A 448 22.17 22.99 1.56
C GLY A 448 21.21 22.00 0.89
N MET A 449 20.32 22.54 0.06
CA MET A 449 19.37 21.76 -0.71
C MET A 449 19.58 22.02 -2.21
N GLU A 450 19.18 21.08 -3.06
CA GLU A 450 19.15 21.27 -4.51
C GLU A 450 17.71 21.10 -4.99
N GLU A 451 17.20 22.07 -5.74
CA GLU A 451 15.90 21.99 -6.41
C GLU A 451 16.09 21.90 -7.93
N ARG A 452 15.52 20.87 -8.54
CA ARG A 452 15.66 20.56 -9.97
C ARG A 452 14.35 20.73 -10.73
N PHE A 453 14.42 21.49 -11.82
CA PHE A 453 13.36 21.71 -12.81
C PHE A 453 13.82 21.22 -14.19
N GLY A 454 13.47 19.99 -14.55
CA GLY A 454 13.91 19.40 -15.83
C GLY A 454 15.45 19.33 -15.92
N PRO A 455 16.09 20.00 -16.90
CA PRO A 455 17.55 20.06 -16.99
C PRO A 455 18.20 21.10 -16.05
N PHE A 456 17.42 22.03 -15.48
CA PHE A 456 17.90 23.09 -14.59
C PHE A 456 17.98 22.58 -13.16
N SER A 457 19.07 22.85 -12.46
CA SER A 457 19.18 22.58 -11.02
C SER A 457 19.72 23.79 -10.28
N PHE A 458 19.14 24.12 -9.14
CA PHE A 458 19.49 25.28 -8.33
C PHE A 458 19.85 24.84 -6.90
N ALA A 459 20.98 25.32 -6.39
CA ALA A 459 21.35 25.13 -4.99
C ALA A 459 20.69 26.20 -4.12
N LEU A 460 20.08 25.76 -3.03
CA LEU A 460 19.31 26.56 -2.08
C LEU A 460 20.01 26.55 -0.72
N ALA A 461 20.28 27.73 -0.17
CA ALA A 461 20.84 27.89 1.18
C ALA A 461 19.73 28.17 2.19
N LEU A 462 19.07 27.10 2.64
CA LEU A 462 17.97 27.17 3.61
C LEU A 462 18.44 27.79 4.93
N HIS A 463 17.70 28.77 5.44
CA HIS A 463 17.91 29.34 6.76
C HIS A 463 16.61 29.84 7.38
N VAL A 464 16.60 29.97 8.70
CA VAL A 464 15.44 30.44 9.48
C VAL A 464 15.79 31.76 10.15
N THR A 465 15.02 32.79 9.82
CA THR A 465 15.14 34.15 10.37
C THR A 465 13.74 34.64 10.71
N GLU A 466 13.53 35.29 11.86
CA GLU A 466 12.21 35.80 12.28
C GLU A 466 11.08 34.75 12.20
N HIS A 467 11.36 33.50 12.60
CA HIS A 467 10.41 32.37 12.50
C HIS A 467 9.88 32.08 11.08
N ALA A 468 10.56 32.59 10.05
CA ALA A 468 10.25 32.33 8.66
C ALA A 468 11.36 31.52 8.01
N LEU A 469 10.98 30.63 7.07
CA LEU A 469 11.90 29.86 6.27
C LEU A 469 12.24 30.60 4.99
N HIS A 470 13.54 30.71 4.70
CA HIS A 470 14.06 31.33 3.48
C HIS A 470 14.94 30.35 2.71
N TYR A 471 14.85 30.39 1.38
CA TYR A 471 15.62 29.52 0.48
C TYR A 471 16.18 30.29 -0.74
N PRO A 472 17.18 31.17 -0.53
CA PRO A 472 17.86 31.87 -1.62
C PRO A 472 18.62 30.91 -2.54
N VAL A 473 18.65 31.22 -3.83
CA VAL A 473 19.43 30.51 -4.84
C VAL A 473 20.89 30.97 -4.78
N THR A 474 21.82 30.06 -4.50
CA THR A 474 23.26 30.37 -4.39
C THR A 474 24.09 29.93 -5.60
N ALA A 475 23.60 28.93 -6.35
CA ALA A 475 24.25 28.41 -7.54
C ALA A 475 23.20 27.74 -8.46
N GLY A 476 23.55 27.55 -9.73
CA GLY A 476 22.68 26.92 -10.71
C GLY A 476 23.47 26.16 -11.77
N ARG A 477 22.82 25.22 -12.46
CA ARG A 477 23.39 24.47 -13.58
C ARG A 477 22.32 24.07 -14.60
N ILE A 478 22.75 23.85 -15.83
CA ILE A 478 21.96 23.21 -16.89
C ILE A 478 22.66 21.90 -17.25
N GLY A 479 22.06 20.76 -16.89
CA GLY A 479 22.71 19.47 -16.98
C GLY A 479 24.04 19.47 -16.20
N PRO A 480 25.19 19.15 -16.82
CA PRO A 480 26.49 19.18 -16.16
C PRO A 480 27.12 20.59 -16.08
N LEU A 481 26.60 21.59 -16.81
CA LEU A 481 27.25 22.89 -16.97
C LEU A 481 26.82 23.88 -15.88
N PRO A 482 27.76 24.43 -15.08
CA PRO A 482 27.43 25.45 -14.08
C PRO A 482 27.02 26.75 -14.75
N LEU A 483 26.02 27.42 -14.19
CA LEU A 483 25.59 28.75 -14.62
C LEU A 483 26.49 29.82 -13.98
N PRO A 484 27.02 30.76 -14.78
CA PRO A 484 27.65 31.97 -14.25
C PRO A 484 26.71 32.73 -13.32
N ARG A 485 27.26 33.42 -12.31
CA ARG A 485 26.47 34.15 -11.30
C ARG A 485 25.46 35.14 -11.90
N TRP A 486 25.81 35.81 -13.00
CA TRP A 486 24.95 36.78 -13.70
C TRP A 486 23.79 36.13 -14.47
N LEU A 487 23.80 34.80 -14.66
CA LEU A 487 22.70 34.00 -15.21
C LEU A 487 21.81 33.36 -14.14
N LEU A 488 22.12 33.55 -12.85
CA LEU A 488 21.29 33.01 -11.79
C LEU A 488 20.04 33.90 -11.59
N PRO A 489 18.85 33.30 -11.49
CA PRO A 489 17.68 34.04 -11.05
C PRO A 489 17.86 34.44 -9.59
N VAL A 490 17.41 35.65 -9.23
CA VAL A 490 17.32 36.05 -7.83
C VAL A 490 15.98 35.55 -7.31
N SER A 491 16.02 34.74 -6.26
CA SER A 491 14.84 34.18 -5.60
C SER A 491 14.74 34.75 -4.19
N VAL A 492 13.74 35.59 -3.95
CA VAL A 492 13.37 36.07 -2.62
C VAL A 492 12.12 35.29 -2.22
N ALA A 493 12.34 34.20 -1.48
CA ALA A 493 11.28 33.32 -1.05
C ALA A 493 11.21 33.25 0.47
N ARG A 494 9.99 33.32 1.00
CA ARG A 494 9.67 33.31 2.42
C ARG A 494 8.45 32.43 2.66
N GLU A 495 8.57 31.54 3.65
CA GLU A 495 7.42 30.79 4.19
C GLU A 495 7.29 31.11 5.68
N GLN A 496 6.07 31.40 6.12
CA GLN A 496 5.79 31.84 7.49
C GLN A 496 4.40 31.42 7.95
N ALA A 497 4.13 31.57 9.24
CA ALA A 497 2.78 31.48 9.77
C ALA A 497 2.19 32.90 9.92
N ALA A 498 0.96 33.09 9.47
CA ALA A 498 0.17 34.29 9.78
C ALA A 498 -1.26 33.86 10.07
N ASP A 499 -1.82 34.34 11.19
CA ASP A 499 -3.17 33.99 11.67
C ASP A 499 -3.39 32.46 11.83
N GLY A 500 -2.34 31.73 12.21
CA GLY A 500 -2.40 30.27 12.33
C GLY A 500 -2.44 29.51 11.00
N VAL A 501 -2.23 30.19 9.86
CA VAL A 501 -2.22 29.57 8.52
C VAL A 501 -0.82 29.64 7.92
N PHE A 502 -0.42 28.61 7.19
CA PHE A 502 0.81 28.61 6.40
C PHE A 502 0.67 29.60 5.23
N ARG A 503 1.58 30.57 5.16
CA ARG A 503 1.67 31.53 4.05
C ARG A 503 3.03 31.43 3.36
N PHE A 504 2.99 31.54 2.05
CA PHE A 504 4.18 31.60 1.20
C PHE A 504 4.21 32.92 0.43
N ASP A 505 5.41 33.43 0.19
CA ASP A 505 5.68 34.58 -0.66
C ASP A 505 6.95 34.28 -1.46
N VAL A 506 6.84 34.24 -2.79
CA VAL A 506 7.94 33.92 -3.69
C VAL A 506 8.03 34.96 -4.79
N ASP A 507 9.05 35.81 -4.73
CA ASP A 507 9.40 36.80 -5.75
C ASP A 507 10.66 36.36 -6.51
N LEU A 508 10.49 36.09 -7.81
CA LEU A 508 11.56 35.64 -8.70
C LEU A 508 11.90 36.75 -9.69
N HIS A 509 13.19 37.05 -9.82
CA HIS A 509 13.71 38.04 -10.76
C HIS A 509 14.57 37.40 -11.85
N ALA A 510 14.46 37.96 -13.06
CA ALA A 510 15.16 37.47 -14.22
C ALA A 510 16.67 37.76 -14.11
N PRO A 511 17.53 36.80 -14.50
CA PRO A 511 18.93 37.07 -14.70
C PRO A 511 19.11 38.15 -15.78
N LEU A 512 20.28 38.79 -15.79
CA LEU A 512 20.68 39.90 -16.69
C LEU A 512 19.93 41.23 -16.48
N THR A 513 18.60 41.21 -16.36
CA THR A 513 17.80 42.44 -16.32
C THR A 513 17.33 42.82 -14.92
N GLY A 514 17.33 41.88 -13.97
CA GLY A 514 16.77 42.08 -12.62
C GLY A 514 15.26 42.32 -12.60
N GLN A 515 14.60 42.31 -13.76
CA GLN A 515 13.16 42.51 -13.87
C GLN A 515 12.43 41.36 -13.18
N ARG A 516 11.36 41.67 -12.45
CA ARG A 516 10.48 40.66 -11.86
C ARG A 516 9.98 39.71 -12.96
N MET A 517 10.12 38.42 -12.72
CA MET A 517 9.54 37.35 -13.53
C MET A 517 8.13 37.06 -13.10
N VAL A 518 8.01 36.65 -11.84
CA VAL A 518 6.76 36.26 -11.22
C VAL A 518 6.89 36.50 -9.72
N HIS A 519 5.85 37.07 -9.12
CA HIS A 519 5.68 37.16 -7.69
C HIS A 519 4.36 36.51 -7.34
N TYR A 520 4.43 35.42 -6.56
CA TYR A 520 3.23 34.73 -6.10
C TYR A 520 3.24 34.61 -4.59
N ARG A 521 2.11 35.00 -3.98
CA ARG A 521 1.90 34.99 -2.54
C ARG A 521 0.54 34.42 -2.22
N GLY A 522 0.43 33.67 -1.15
CA GLY A 522 -0.81 32.98 -0.82
C GLY A 522 -0.71 32.21 0.48
N TRP A 523 -1.69 31.36 0.68
CA TRP A 523 -1.75 30.48 1.83
C TRP A 523 -2.11 29.06 1.41
N LEU A 524 -1.72 28.08 2.22
CA LEU A 524 -2.12 26.68 2.05
C LEU A 524 -2.59 26.11 3.39
N ALA A 525 -3.56 25.22 3.33
CA ALA A 525 -3.93 24.32 4.40
C ALA A 525 -3.74 22.87 3.93
N GLU A 526 -3.51 21.98 4.88
CA GLU A 526 -3.46 20.54 4.59
C GLU A 526 -4.86 20.06 4.23
N ASP A 527 -4.97 19.31 3.14
CA ASP A 527 -6.24 18.83 2.65
C ASP A 527 -6.45 17.37 3.07
N THR A 528 -7.27 17.18 4.10
CA THR A 528 -7.73 15.85 4.51
C THR A 528 -9.02 15.55 3.75
N GLY A 529 -8.97 14.65 2.77
CA GLY A 529 -10.14 14.25 2.01
C GLY A 529 -11.13 13.46 2.87
N GLU A 530 -12.42 13.63 2.58
CA GLU A 530 -13.47 12.71 3.03
C GLU A 530 -13.53 11.47 2.13
N ASP A 531 -14.02 10.36 2.71
CA ASP A 531 -14.15 9.07 2.07
C ASP A 531 -15.27 9.07 0.99
N PRO A 532 -14.99 8.86 -0.31
CA PRO A 532 -15.97 8.66 -1.36
C PRO A 532 -16.76 7.35 -1.18
N ALA A 533 -16.39 6.45 -0.27
CA ALA A 533 -17.22 5.31 0.13
C ALA A 533 -18.31 5.67 1.16
N VAL A 534 -18.40 6.94 1.58
CA VAL A 534 -19.55 7.51 2.31
C VAL A 534 -20.63 8.03 1.32
N ARG A 535 -20.60 7.61 0.05
CA ARG A 535 -21.68 7.82 -0.93
C ARG A 535 -22.20 6.52 -1.51
#